data_AF-A0A9W8CMZ3-F1
#
_entry.id   AF-A0A9W8CMZ3-F1
#
_cell.length_a   1.000
_cell.length_b   1.000
_cell.length_c   1.000
_cell.angle_alpha   90.00
_cell.angle_beta   90.00
_cell.angle_gamma   90.00
#
_symmetry.space_group_name_H-M   'P 1'
#
loop_
_entity.id
_entity.type
_entity.pdbx_description
1 polymer ?
#
loop_
_entity_poly.entity_id
_entity_poly.type
_entity_poly.pdbx_seq_one_letter_code
_entity_poly.pdbx_strand_id
1 'polypeptide(L)' 'MVVCQDTRSLHQNRKLAMKRLKDKLDLQLNGSESKIGKKVEKLRARKHKRRQRAKKKYGQPDAGDDAGSDDP' A
#
# COMPACT_ATOMS: atom_id res chain seq x y z
N MET A 1 15.42 15.88 1.21
CA MET A 1 15.72 15.80 2.65
C MET A 1 14.75 14.81 3.32
N VAL A 2 15.21 13.93 4.22
CA VAL A 2 14.35 13.02 5.00
C VAL A 2 14.35 13.51 6.45
N VAL A 3 13.23 14.08 6.89
CA VAL A 3 13.03 14.50 8.29
C VAL A 3 12.50 13.30 9.07
N CYS A 4 13.00 13.09 10.29
CA CYS A 4 12.63 11.96 11.14
C CYS A 4 12.50 12.43 12.60
N GLN A 5 11.27 12.41 13.12
CA GLN A 5 10.90 12.77 14.48
C GLN A 5 10.15 11.62 15.17
N ASP A 6 10.53 10.37 14.86
CA ASP A 6 9.80 9.19 15.34
C ASP A 6 10.02 8.92 16.84
N THR A 7 11.16 9.37 17.38
CA THR A 7 11.52 9.20 18.79
C THR A 7 12.11 10.48 19.37
N ARG A 8 12.22 10.56 20.70
CA ARG A 8 12.96 11.65 21.37
C ARG A 8 14.48 11.49 21.27
N SER A 9 14.98 10.32 20.84
CA SER A 9 16.42 10.05 20.74
C SER A 9 16.96 10.40 19.35
N LEU A 10 17.89 11.34 19.31
CA LEU A 10 18.54 11.75 18.06
C LEU A 10 19.26 10.58 17.37
N HIS A 11 19.91 9.70 18.14
CA HIS A 11 20.61 8.54 17.58
C HIS A 11 19.66 7.56 16.88
N GLN A 12 18.52 7.27 17.51
CA GLN A 12 17.49 6.41 16.92
C GLN A 12 16.90 7.08 15.66
N ASN A 13 16.62 8.39 15.72
CA ASN A 13 16.14 9.15 14.57
C ASN A 13 17.14 9.13 13.40
N ARG A 14 18.45 9.28 13.64
CA ARG A 14 19.48 9.17 12.58
C ARG A 14 19.45 7.79 11.91
N LYS A 15 19.37 6.72 12.70
CA LYS A 15 19.27 5.35 12.16
C LYS A 15 18.01 5.14 11.33
N LEU A 16 16.87 5.66 11.79
CA LEU A 16 15.60 5.56 11.07
C LEU A 16 15.61 6.39 9.79
N ALA A 17 16.13 7.62 9.83
CA ALA A 17 16.30 8.47 8.65
C ALA A 17 17.17 7.81 7.58
N MET A 18 18.30 7.19 7.97
CA MET A 18 19.16 6.46 7.03
C MET A 18 18.44 5.26 6.40
N LYS A 19 17.65 4.50 7.17
CA LYS A 19 16.85 3.39 6.62
C LYS A 19 15.84 3.91 5.59
N ARG A 20 15.08 4.94 5.93
CA ARG A 20 14.10 5.58 5.04
C ARG A 20 14.75 6.14 3.77
N LEU A 21 15.93 6.74 3.90
CA LEU A 21 16.66 7.28 2.76
C LEU A 21 17.12 6.16 1.81
N LYS A 22 17.71 5.08 2.34
CA LYS A 22 18.11 3.92 1.54
C LYS A 22 16.93 3.30 0.80
N ASP A 23 15.82 3.12 1.51
CA ASP A 23 14.58 2.60 0.96
C ASP A 23 14.01 3.49 -0.17
N LYS A 24 14.04 4.81 0.01
CA LYS A 24 13.62 5.78 -1.02
C LYS A 24 14.54 5.73 -2.24
N LEU A 25 15.85 5.63 -2.02
CA LEU A 25 16.84 5.55 -3.09
C LEU A 25 16.68 4.24 -3.88
N ASP A 26 16.51 3.10 -3.20
CA ASP A 26 16.25 1.80 -3.82
C ASP A 26 15.00 1.84 -4.70
N LEU A 27 13.92 2.47 -4.21
CA LEU A 27 12.70 2.64 -4.99
C LEU A 27 12.90 3.54 -6.22
N GLN A 28 13.71 4.59 -6.12
CA GLN A 28 13.98 5.50 -7.24
C GLN A 28 14.85 4.85 -8.32
N LEU A 29 15.84 4.04 -7.94
CA LEU A 29 16.76 3.39 -8.87
C LEU A 29 16.16 2.13 -9.49
N ASN A 30 15.54 1.27 -8.66
CA ASN A 30 15.09 -0.06 -9.06
C ASN A 30 13.57 -0.15 -9.30
N GLY A 31 12.80 0.90 -8.95
CA GLY A 31 11.37 0.97 -9.24
C GLY A 31 10.56 -0.21 -8.67
N SER A 32 9.90 -0.96 -9.56
CA SER A 32 9.11 -2.15 -9.21
C SER A 32 9.94 -3.30 -8.64
N GLU A 33 11.21 -3.41 -9.01
CA GLU A 33 12.10 -4.48 -8.55
C GLU A 33 12.70 -4.22 -7.16
N SER A 34 12.56 -2.99 -6.67
CA SER A 34 12.96 -2.60 -5.31
C SER A 34 12.25 -3.44 -4.24
N LYS A 35 12.84 -3.51 -3.04
CA LYS A 35 12.24 -4.27 -1.93
C LYS A 35 10.84 -3.76 -1.57
N ILE A 36 10.64 -2.44 -1.65
CA ILE A 36 9.34 -1.82 -1.41
C ILE A 36 8.40 -2.09 -2.58
N GLY A 37 8.87 -1.97 -3.83
CA GLY A 37 8.10 -2.25 -5.03
C GLY A 37 7.46 -3.65 -5.00
N LYS A 38 8.28 -4.68 -4.74
CA LYS A 38 7.81 -6.08 -4.63
C LYS A 38 6.77 -6.28 -3.51
N LYS A 39 6.94 -5.60 -2.37
CA LYS A 39 5.95 -5.65 -1.27
C LYS A 39 4.63 -5.00 -1.67
N VAL A 40 4.70 -3.83 -2.32
CA VAL A 40 3.53 -3.11 -2.81
C VAL A 40 2.79 -3.93 -3.85
N GLU A 41 3.50 -4.55 -4.79
CA GLU A 41 2.90 -5.42 -5.81
C GLU A 41 2.20 -6.64 -5.18
N LYS A 42 2.84 -7.31 -4.21
CA LYS A 42 2.23 -8.42 -3.48
C LYS A 42 0.96 -7.98 -2.75
N LEU A 43 0.94 -6.79 -2.15
CA LEU A 43 -0.25 -6.23 -1.51
C LEU A 43 -1.34 -5.90 -2.53
N ARG A 44 -0.99 -5.32 -3.68
CA ARG A 44 -1.92 -5.07 -4.79
C ARG A 44 -2.53 -6.37 -5.31
N ALA A 45 -1.73 -7.40 -5.53
CA ALA A 45 -2.19 -8.72 -5.94
C ALA A 45 -3.14 -9.36 -4.91
N ARG A 46 -2.83 -9.25 -3.61
CA ARG A 46 -3.73 -9.71 -2.53
C ARG A 46 -5.06 -8.96 -2.54
N LYS A 47 -5.03 -7.63 -2.64
CA LYS A 47 -6.24 -6.80 -2.74
C LYS A 47 -7.07 -7.15 -3.98
N HIS A 48 -6.42 -7.36 -5.13
CA HIS A 48 -7.05 -7.77 -6.36
C HIS A 48 -7.76 -9.13 -6.21
N LYS A 49 -7.05 -10.16 -5.72
CA LYS A 49 -7.63 -11.49 -5.48
C LYS A 49 -8.80 -11.43 -4.51
N ARG A 50 -8.69 -10.65 -3.43
CA ARG A 50 -9.79 -10.45 -2.47
C ARG A 50 -11.01 -9.82 -3.14
N ARG A 51 -10.81 -8.78 -3.96
CA ARG A 51 -11.89 -8.14 -4.73
C ARG A 51 -12.56 -9.12 -5.70
N GLN A 52 -11.78 -9.92 -6.43
CA GLN A 52 -12.34 -10.92 -7.35
C GLN A 52 -13.16 -11.99 -6.62
N ARG A 53 -12.69 -12.47 -5.47
CA ARG A 53 -13.44 -13.42 -4.63
C ARG A 53 -14.73 -12.81 -4.09
N ALA A 54 -14.69 -11.56 -3.62
CA ALA A 54 -15.87 -10.86 -3.14
C ALA A 54 -16.89 -10.65 -4.26
N LYS A 55 -16.45 -10.21 -5.45
CA LYS A 55 -17.31 -10.09 -6.64
C LYS A 55 -17.93 -11.44 -7.04
N LYS A 56 -17.18 -12.54 -6.98
CA LYS A 56 -17.73 -13.88 -7.27
C LYS A 56 -18.78 -14.32 -6.24
N LYS A 57 -18.56 -14.00 -4.96
CA LYS A 57 -19.43 -14.42 -3.86
C LYS A 57 -20.70 -13.56 -3.72
N TYR A 58 -20.58 -12.25 -3.88
CA TYR A 58 -21.63 -11.27 -3.59
C TYR A 58 -22.05 -10.46 -4.82
N GLY A 59 -21.40 -10.65 -5.97
CA GLY A 59 -21.71 -9.95 -7.22
C GLY A 59 -22.53 -10.79 -8.20
N GLN A 60 -23.11 -11.91 -7.75
CA GLN A 60 -24.29 -12.42 -8.42
C GLN A 60 -25.42 -11.44 -8.07
N PRO A 61 -26.06 -10.79 -9.04
CA PRO A 61 -27.32 -10.13 -8.76
C PRO A 61 -28.29 -11.28 -8.47
N ASP A 62 -28.57 -11.53 -7.20
CA ASP A 62 -29.90 -12.00 -6.87
C ASP A 62 -30.84 -10.94 -7.47
N ALA A 63 -31.70 -11.36 -8.38
CA ALA A 63 -32.70 -10.52 -8.99
C ALA A 63 -33.56 -9.90 -7.86
N GLY A 64 -33.29 -8.65 -7.50
CA GLY A 64 -33.98 -7.98 -6.41
C GLY A 64 -33.17 -6.84 -5.80
N ASP A 65 -33.46 -5.65 -6.31
CA ASP A 65 -33.52 -4.38 -5.56
C ASP A 65 -32.25 -3.56 -5.24
N ASP A 66 -32.51 -2.25 -5.31
CA ASP A 66 -31.75 -1.09 -4.83
C ASP A 66 -30.57 -0.57 -5.66
N ALA A 67 -30.97 0.08 -6.76
CA ALA A 67 -30.38 1.36 -7.14
C ALA A 67 -30.57 2.36 -5.98
N GLY A 68 -29.47 2.78 -5.33
CA GLY A 68 -29.54 3.65 -4.15
C GLY A 68 -28.29 4.50 -3.93
N SER A 69 -28.37 5.73 -4.44
CA SER A 69 -27.68 6.97 -4.03
C SER A 69 -26.14 7.01 -3.98
N ASP A 70 -25.54 7.49 -5.07
CA ASP A 70 -24.47 8.50 -4.98
C ASP A 70 -25.12 9.81 -4.48
N ASP A 71 -24.66 10.33 -3.35
CA ASP A 71 -24.98 11.68 -2.83
C ASP A 71 -23.64 12.41 -2.58
N PRO A 72 -23.58 13.74 -2.79
CA PRO A 72 -22.44 14.49 -3.35
C PRO A 72 -21.24 14.77 -2.43
#